data_AF-A0AAW3XL49-F1
#
_entry.id   AF-A0AAW3XL49-F1
#
_cell.length_a   1.000
_cell.length_b   1.000
_cell.length_c   1.000
_cell.angle_alpha   90.00
_cell.angle_beta   90.00
_cell.angle_gamma   90.00
#
_symmetry.space_group_name_H-M   'P 1'
#
loop_
_entity.id
_entity.type
_entity.pdbx_description
1 polymer ?
#
loop_
_entity_poly.entity_id
_entity_poly.type
_entity_poly.pdbx_seq_one_letter_code
_entity_poly.pdbx_strand_id
1 'polypeptide(L)'
;MNYAIDKFTGTLILAARATKYARYVCPVCEKGVSLRKGKVVPPYFAHLPGHGTSDCENFVPGHSFIAETIKNISKRRMELRLLIPVGCNSREWSLELVLPTCNLCRAKITLDVGGRSQTLDMRSMVKSRQIGAELSVNSYRIVSYSGEPDPKFVTEVERECPGLPSDGAAVFTALGRGTSKGFPRARELRCTETFAFLWKHPVAPVFPDELEIKSLSSKLGWNLALVTIPETLSVESISWLKCFTHLPIVPARASITAIWPFLNQNTSINQVECVHAETVLLSANMVSTSSQNVGPTMYAQGSSSLLSAVGIEKSPAFFILNPGDSEFVGVSGSIEQDVNLFFSFYSNNDSPRKYPSVDLVFTKKNKEKIIVSLHQRKCFEVMMEARRLGHKLEYMSMPPGVEGVARMQGKTESSVIKLVSSEDIASHDESLRLLSPVALSKLSDFLANVTYHLEIDFLGLGKIFLPSSSTLLLDEGKFIELSPDLRSRILSFILQMHLITPGFSLNNDFLLVKKLFCLQPESHLLPHYRALVKEVKTNGFEFNRLR
;
A
#
# COMPACT_ATOMS: atom_id res chain seq x y z
N MET A 1 0.57 -43.12 8.66
CA MET A 1 -0.44 -43.04 9.72
C MET A 1 -1.82 -42.87 9.11
N ASN A 2 -2.81 -43.64 9.55
CA ASN A 2 -4.14 -43.67 8.93
C ASN A 2 -5.16 -42.70 9.56
N TYR A 3 -4.81 -42.07 10.67
CA TYR A 3 -5.65 -41.11 11.38
C TYR A 3 -4.81 -39.97 11.95
N ALA A 4 -5.41 -38.81 12.15
CA ALA A 4 -4.75 -37.69 12.83
C ALA A 4 -5.80 -36.88 13.59
N ILE A 5 -5.38 -36.10 14.57
CA ILE A 5 -6.29 -35.19 15.25
C ILE A 5 -6.42 -33.94 14.38
N ASP A 6 -7.64 -33.62 13.98
CA ASP A 6 -7.91 -32.35 13.34
C ASP A 6 -7.81 -31.24 14.39
N LYS A 7 -6.89 -30.31 14.17
CA LYS A 7 -6.59 -29.22 15.09
C LYS A 7 -7.78 -28.26 15.26
N PHE A 8 -8.71 -28.23 14.30
CA PHE A 8 -9.91 -27.39 14.34
C PHE A 8 -11.03 -27.98 15.21
N THR A 9 -11.27 -29.29 15.12
CA THR A 9 -12.37 -29.95 15.84
C THR A 9 -11.91 -30.67 17.10
N GLY A 10 -10.60 -30.87 17.28
CA GLY A 10 -10.04 -31.70 18.36
C GLY A 10 -10.38 -33.20 18.21
N THR A 11 -10.99 -33.60 17.09
CA THR A 11 -11.46 -34.97 16.88
C THR A 11 -10.48 -35.79 16.06
N LEU A 12 -10.44 -37.09 16.35
CA LEU A 12 -9.65 -38.05 15.59
C LEU A 12 -10.31 -38.29 14.22
N ILE A 13 -9.62 -37.96 13.13
CA ILE A 13 -10.13 -38.10 11.76
C ILE A 13 -9.28 -39.12 10.98
N LEU A 14 -9.95 -40.04 10.27
CA LEU A 14 -9.33 -40.98 9.34
C LEU A 14 -8.86 -40.26 8.07
N ALA A 15 -7.69 -40.60 7.55
CA ALA A 15 -7.10 -40.00 6.35
C ALA A 15 -8.01 -40.10 5.10
N ALA A 16 -8.86 -41.13 5.03
CA ALA A 16 -9.84 -41.28 3.96
C ALA A 16 -10.95 -40.21 3.97
N ARG A 17 -11.29 -39.69 5.16
CA ARG A 17 -12.30 -38.65 5.42
C ARG A 17 -11.68 -37.28 5.69
N ALA A 18 -10.36 -37.23 5.81
CA ALA A 18 -9.60 -36.01 6.03
C ALA A 18 -9.56 -35.15 4.77
N THR A 19 -9.58 -33.84 4.97
CA THR A 19 -9.43 -32.85 3.92
C THR A 19 -7.97 -32.44 3.81
N LYS A 20 -7.48 -32.02 2.64
CA LYS A 20 -6.05 -31.61 2.51
C LYS A 20 -5.75 -30.27 3.16
N TYR A 21 -6.77 -29.51 3.53
CA TYR A 21 -6.67 -28.10 3.94
C TYR A 21 -6.93 -27.89 5.45
N ALA A 22 -7.38 -28.92 6.17
CA ALA A 22 -7.34 -28.88 7.63
C ALA A 22 -5.91 -29.10 8.16
N ARG A 23 -5.66 -28.62 9.38
CA ARG A 23 -4.38 -28.81 10.06
C ARG A 23 -4.51 -30.02 10.94
N TYR A 24 -3.64 -31.00 10.72
CA TYR A 24 -3.65 -32.24 11.47
C TYR A 24 -2.41 -32.35 12.33
N VAL A 25 -2.58 -32.91 13.52
CA VAL A 25 -1.47 -33.26 14.41
C VAL A 25 -1.46 -34.76 14.65
N CYS A 26 -0.26 -35.31 14.80
CA CYS A 26 -0.11 -36.69 15.22
C CYS A 26 -0.66 -36.86 16.64
N PRO A 27 -1.53 -37.85 16.91
CA PRO A 27 -2.04 -38.09 18.26
C PRO A 27 -0.97 -38.59 19.24
N VAL A 28 0.20 -38.99 18.75
CA VAL A 28 1.29 -39.55 19.57
C VAL A 28 2.32 -38.48 19.95
N CYS A 29 2.83 -37.71 18.97
CA CYS A 29 3.89 -36.72 19.20
C CYS A 29 3.42 -35.27 19.12
N GLU A 30 2.13 -35.05 18.82
CA GLU A 30 1.48 -33.74 18.66
C GLU A 30 2.11 -32.82 17.58
N LYS A 31 3.07 -33.32 16.80
CA LYS A 31 3.68 -32.58 15.70
C LYS A 31 2.77 -32.58 14.48
N GLY A 32 2.91 -31.54 13.66
CA GLY A 32 2.12 -31.35 12.46
C GLY A 32 2.31 -32.47 11.45
N VAL A 33 1.20 -32.97 10.91
CA VAL A 33 1.18 -33.98 9.85
C VAL A 33 0.42 -33.47 8.64
N SER A 34 0.86 -33.92 7.47
CA SER A 34 0.30 -33.55 6.17
C SER A 34 -0.49 -34.72 5.59
N LEU A 35 -1.68 -34.46 5.04
CA LEU A 35 -2.45 -35.46 4.33
C LEU A 35 -1.84 -35.70 2.93
N ARG A 36 -1.36 -36.92 2.68
CA ARG A 36 -0.90 -37.38 1.37
C ARG A 36 -1.99 -38.23 0.73
N LYS A 37 -2.49 -37.78 -0.42
CA LYS A 37 -3.51 -38.47 -1.22
C LYS A 37 -3.23 -38.27 -2.70
N GLY A 38 -3.17 -39.37 -3.45
CA GLY A 38 -2.91 -39.40 -4.90
C GLY A 38 -3.84 -40.38 -5.62
N LYS A 39 -3.75 -40.46 -6.95
CA LYS A 39 -4.61 -41.33 -7.78
C LYS A 39 -4.34 -42.84 -7.58
N VAL A 40 -3.12 -43.19 -7.18
CA VAL A 40 -2.67 -44.60 -7.04
C VAL A 40 -2.44 -44.98 -5.57
N VAL A 41 -2.25 -44.01 -4.69
CA VAL A 41 -1.86 -44.25 -3.29
C VAL A 41 -3.04 -43.93 -2.36
N PRO A 42 -3.44 -44.86 -1.46
CA PRO A 42 -4.52 -44.62 -0.51
C PRO A 42 -4.17 -43.41 0.39
N PRO A 43 -5.16 -42.61 0.83
CA PRO A 43 -4.91 -41.44 1.67
C PRO A 43 -4.24 -41.82 3.00
N TYR A 44 -3.15 -41.15 3.36
CA TYR A 44 -2.48 -41.32 4.66
C TYR A 44 -1.88 -40.00 5.16
N PHE A 45 -1.69 -39.88 6.47
CA PHE A 45 -0.98 -38.77 7.09
C PHE A 45 0.51 -39.08 7.22
N ALA A 46 1.33 -38.07 6.92
CA ALA A 46 2.78 -38.13 7.00
C ALA A 46 3.35 -36.92 7.75
N HIS A 47 4.28 -37.19 8.66
CA HIS A 47 5.10 -36.15 9.28
C HIS A 47 5.93 -35.41 8.23
N LEU A 48 6.23 -34.14 8.52
CA LEU A 48 7.28 -33.43 7.79
C LEU A 48 8.65 -34.10 8.06
N PRO A 49 9.59 -34.07 7.10
CA PRO A 49 10.92 -34.66 7.30
C PRO A 49 11.57 -34.15 8.60
N GLY A 50 11.99 -35.06 9.48
CA GLY A 50 12.64 -34.73 10.76
C GLY A 50 11.69 -34.43 11.94
N HIS A 51 10.37 -34.52 11.78
CA HIS A 51 9.41 -34.17 12.84
C HIS A 51 8.74 -35.36 13.56
N GLY A 52 8.81 -36.58 13.02
CA GLY A 52 8.27 -37.77 13.69
C GLY A 52 9.22 -38.34 14.75
N THR A 53 8.68 -39.10 15.71
CA THR A 53 9.45 -39.89 16.70
C THR A 53 9.37 -41.38 16.38
N SER A 54 10.24 -42.20 16.98
CA SER A 54 10.21 -43.67 16.84
C SER A 54 8.89 -44.31 17.26
N ASP A 55 8.13 -43.61 18.11
CA ASP A 55 6.85 -44.08 18.65
C ASP A 55 5.68 -43.77 17.69
N CYS A 56 5.93 -43.05 16.58
CA CYS A 56 4.92 -42.70 15.59
C CYS A 56 4.68 -43.83 14.57
N GLU A 57 3.41 -44.03 14.20
CA GLU A 57 3.01 -45.02 13.18
C GLU A 57 3.68 -44.75 11.81
N ASN A 58 4.37 -45.77 11.27
CA ASN A 58 5.15 -45.72 10.02
C ASN A 58 6.27 -44.67 10.02
N PHE A 59 6.92 -44.46 11.17
CA PHE A 59 8.13 -43.66 11.25
C PHE A 59 9.26 -44.29 10.41
N VAL A 60 9.82 -43.50 9.49
CA VAL A 60 11.00 -43.86 8.71
C VAL A 60 12.07 -42.80 8.98
N PRO A 61 13.23 -43.17 9.57
CA PRO A 61 14.33 -42.22 9.74
C PRO A 61 14.76 -41.69 8.37
N GLY A 62 14.97 -40.37 8.28
CA GLY A 62 15.24 -39.68 7.02
C GLY A 62 16.55 -40.14 6.39
N HIS A 63 16.49 -41.14 5.52
CA HIS A 63 17.59 -41.47 4.62
C HIS A 63 17.54 -40.55 3.41
N SER A 64 18.65 -39.86 3.15
CA SER A 64 18.89 -39.06 1.97
C SER A 64 18.90 -39.95 0.72
N PHE A 65 17.71 -40.17 0.14
CA PHE A 65 17.56 -40.82 -1.15
C PHE A 65 17.48 -39.79 -2.27
N ILE A 66 18.45 -39.91 -3.17
CA ILE A 66 18.56 -39.21 -4.45
C ILE A 66 17.43 -39.73 -5.33
N ALA A 67 16.42 -38.89 -5.60
CA ALA A 67 15.40 -39.19 -6.59
C ALA A 67 15.96 -38.94 -7.98
N GLU A 68 16.23 -40.00 -8.74
CA GLU A 68 16.38 -39.96 -10.19
C GLU A 68 15.06 -39.50 -10.82
N THR A 69 14.94 -38.19 -10.94
CA THR A 69 13.90 -37.55 -11.74
C THR A 69 14.39 -37.54 -13.17
N ILE A 70 13.60 -38.09 -14.11
CA ILE A 70 13.77 -37.91 -15.54
C ILE A 70 13.84 -36.39 -15.80
N LYS A 71 15.06 -35.87 -15.92
CA LYS A 71 15.33 -34.45 -16.10
C LYS A 71 15.07 -34.11 -17.56
N ASN A 72 13.96 -33.44 -17.82
CA ASN A 72 13.98 -32.41 -18.85
C ASN A 72 14.96 -31.35 -18.34
N ILE A 73 16.23 -31.40 -18.76
CA ILE A 73 17.27 -30.46 -18.30
C ILE A 73 16.91 -29.09 -18.87
N SER A 74 16.10 -28.33 -18.13
CA SER A 74 15.97 -26.90 -18.36
C SER A 74 17.32 -26.29 -18.05
N LYS A 75 18.04 -25.91 -19.11
CA LYS A 75 19.33 -25.24 -18.96
C LYS A 75 19.13 -23.94 -18.19
N ARG A 76 20.07 -23.65 -17.28
CA ARG A 76 20.11 -22.38 -16.55
C ARG A 76 20.42 -21.26 -17.53
N ARG A 77 19.80 -20.09 -17.39
CA ARG A 77 19.91 -18.98 -18.35
C ARG A 77 20.43 -17.71 -17.70
N MET A 78 21.20 -16.93 -18.44
CA MET A 78 21.45 -15.54 -18.09
C MET A 78 20.16 -14.72 -18.25
N GLU A 79 19.95 -13.76 -17.36
CA GLU A 79 18.74 -12.95 -17.34
C GLU A 79 19.08 -11.47 -17.52
N LEU A 80 18.50 -10.83 -18.54
CA LEU A 80 18.60 -9.39 -18.72
C LEU A 80 17.55 -8.68 -17.85
N ARG A 81 18.01 -7.67 -17.09
CA ARG A 81 17.17 -6.86 -16.20
C ARG A 81 17.36 -5.37 -16.48
N LEU A 82 16.28 -4.63 -16.31
CA LEU A 82 16.27 -3.17 -16.40
C LEU A 82 16.32 -2.57 -14.99
N LEU A 83 17.20 -1.61 -14.75
CA LEU A 83 17.21 -0.84 -13.51
C LEU A 83 16.68 0.55 -13.76
N ILE A 84 15.70 0.92 -12.95
CA ILE A 84 15.14 2.28 -12.90
C ILE A 84 15.32 2.74 -11.45
N PRO A 85 16.17 3.75 -11.18
CA PRO A 85 16.41 4.23 -9.83
C PRO A 85 15.16 4.90 -9.25
N VAL A 86 14.93 4.71 -7.96
CA VAL A 86 13.83 5.35 -7.22
C VAL A 86 14.35 6.68 -6.64
N GLY A 87 13.90 7.82 -7.18
CA GLY A 87 14.30 9.17 -6.72
C GLY A 87 14.09 10.27 -7.76
N CYS A 88 14.23 11.55 -7.36
CA CYS A 88 13.91 12.75 -8.18
C CYS A 88 14.76 12.92 -9.47
N ASN A 89 15.78 12.08 -9.70
CA ASN A 89 16.57 12.07 -10.93
C ASN A 89 16.47 10.71 -11.63
N SER A 90 15.29 10.36 -12.14
CA SER A 90 15.04 9.15 -12.95
C SER A 90 15.76 9.11 -14.32
N ARG A 91 16.81 9.93 -14.50
CA ARG A 91 17.54 10.12 -15.76
C ARG A 91 18.57 9.03 -16.07
N GLU A 92 18.80 8.10 -15.14
CA GLU A 92 19.86 7.09 -15.22
C GLU A 92 19.31 5.67 -15.09
N TRP A 93 18.47 5.26 -16.04
CA TRP A 93 18.16 3.83 -16.17
C TRP A 93 19.29 3.10 -16.91
N SER A 94 19.45 1.81 -16.63
CA SER A 94 20.50 0.94 -17.20
C SER A 94 20.04 -0.51 -17.34
N LEU A 95 20.79 -1.30 -18.10
CA LEU A 95 20.58 -2.75 -18.18
C LEU A 95 21.65 -3.48 -17.39
N GLU A 96 21.26 -4.59 -16.77
CA GLU A 96 22.17 -5.55 -16.16
C GLU A 96 21.91 -6.96 -16.68
N LEU A 97 22.99 -7.72 -16.82
CA LEU A 97 22.97 -9.14 -17.07
C LEU A 97 23.23 -9.88 -15.76
N VAL A 98 22.26 -10.67 -15.33
CA VAL A 98 22.34 -11.55 -14.17
C VAL A 98 22.84 -12.92 -14.61
N LEU A 99 23.94 -13.36 -14.02
CA LEU A 99 24.55 -14.65 -14.34
C LEU A 99 24.08 -15.74 -13.37
N PRO A 100 23.87 -16.98 -13.86
CA PRO A 100 23.67 -18.14 -13.01
C PRO A 100 24.85 -18.36 -12.06
N THR A 101 24.60 -19.01 -10.93
CA THR A 101 25.66 -19.39 -10.00
C THR A 101 26.48 -20.58 -10.50
N CYS A 102 27.72 -20.68 -10.06
CA CYS A 102 28.58 -21.85 -10.29
C CYS A 102 29.17 -22.36 -8.99
N ASN A 103 29.67 -23.60 -8.99
CA ASN A 103 30.50 -24.06 -7.89
C ASN A 103 31.82 -23.29 -7.87
N LEU A 104 32.48 -23.30 -6.71
CA LEU A 104 33.80 -22.68 -6.57
C LEU A 104 34.78 -23.32 -7.55
N CYS A 105 35.30 -22.55 -8.52
CA CYS A 105 36.24 -23.02 -9.53
C CYS A 105 37.29 -21.95 -9.83
N ARG A 106 38.49 -22.37 -10.26
CA ARG A 106 39.61 -21.47 -10.59
C ARG A 106 39.61 -21.16 -12.09
N ALA A 107 38.60 -20.43 -12.51
CA ALA A 107 38.44 -20.05 -13.91
C ALA A 107 37.99 -18.59 -14.05
N LYS A 108 38.18 -18.07 -15.26
CA LYS A 108 37.58 -16.82 -15.69
C LYS A 108 36.64 -17.09 -16.86
N ILE A 109 35.56 -16.30 -16.90
CA ILE A 109 34.58 -16.29 -17.98
C ILE A 109 34.68 -14.94 -18.71
N THR A 110 34.71 -14.98 -20.03
CA THR A 110 34.66 -13.77 -20.87
C THR A 110 33.30 -13.69 -21.54
N LEU A 111 32.63 -12.57 -21.33
CA LEU A 111 31.30 -12.28 -21.81
C LEU A 111 31.35 -11.16 -22.85
N ASP A 112 30.54 -11.29 -23.89
CA ASP A 112 30.12 -10.18 -24.72
C ASP A 112 28.84 -9.60 -24.11
N VAL A 113 28.96 -8.39 -23.55
CA VAL A 113 27.85 -7.68 -22.90
C VAL A 113 27.20 -6.63 -23.83
N GLY A 114 27.18 -6.91 -25.14
CA GLY A 114 26.47 -6.10 -26.13
C GLY A 114 27.41 -5.26 -26.99
N GLY A 115 28.56 -5.81 -27.40
CA GLY A 115 29.62 -5.12 -28.14
C GLY A 115 30.83 -4.74 -27.29
N ARG A 116 30.73 -4.88 -25.97
CA ARG A 116 31.85 -4.76 -25.02
C ARG A 116 32.19 -6.13 -24.45
N SER A 117 33.46 -6.49 -24.43
CA SER A 117 33.91 -7.71 -23.76
C SER A 117 34.21 -7.45 -22.27
N GLN A 118 33.80 -8.37 -21.41
CA GLN A 118 34.04 -8.29 -19.98
C GLN A 118 34.44 -9.65 -19.42
N THR A 119 35.60 -9.69 -18.76
CA THR A 119 36.13 -10.91 -18.12
C THR A 119 35.89 -10.88 -16.62
N LEU A 120 35.46 -12.00 -16.06
CA LEU A 120 35.12 -12.14 -14.65
C LEU A 120 35.77 -13.38 -14.05
N ASP A 121 36.12 -13.29 -12.77
CA ASP A 121 36.53 -14.45 -11.98
C ASP A 121 35.32 -15.26 -11.52
N MET A 122 35.27 -16.54 -11.90
CA MET A 122 34.17 -17.44 -11.56
C MET A 122 34.11 -17.78 -10.07
N ARG A 123 35.17 -17.57 -9.28
CA ARG A 123 35.13 -17.74 -7.80
C ARG A 123 34.10 -16.86 -7.14
N SER A 124 33.81 -15.70 -7.73
CA SER A 124 32.80 -14.76 -7.23
C SER A 124 31.36 -15.13 -7.61
N MET A 125 31.16 -16.12 -8.48
CA MET A 125 29.86 -16.54 -9.00
C MET A 125 29.21 -17.66 -8.17
N VAL A 126 29.73 -17.94 -6.97
CA VAL A 126 29.05 -18.80 -5.99
C VAL A 126 27.72 -18.17 -5.55
N LYS A 127 27.64 -16.83 -5.57
CA LYS A 127 26.40 -16.05 -5.43
C LYS A 127 26.03 -15.44 -6.78
N SER A 128 24.74 -15.11 -6.95
CA SER A 128 24.26 -14.46 -8.18
C SER A 128 25.03 -13.17 -8.43
N ARG A 129 25.61 -13.04 -9.63
CA ARG A 129 26.44 -11.90 -10.02
C ARG A 129 25.73 -11.08 -11.09
N GLN A 130 25.74 -9.77 -10.92
CA GLN A 130 25.10 -8.80 -11.80
C GLN A 130 26.16 -7.92 -12.47
N ILE A 131 25.98 -7.58 -13.74
CA ILE A 131 26.96 -6.86 -14.55
C ILE A 131 26.23 -5.90 -15.48
N GLY A 132 26.72 -4.68 -15.61
CA GLY A 132 26.17 -3.71 -16.57
C GLY A 132 26.26 -4.23 -18.02
N ALA A 133 25.13 -4.19 -18.71
CA ALA A 133 24.96 -4.59 -20.10
C ALA A 133 24.75 -3.35 -21.00
N GLU A 134 25.32 -3.39 -22.20
CA GLU A 134 25.14 -2.34 -23.21
C GLU A 134 23.81 -2.49 -23.95
N LEU A 135 23.24 -1.39 -24.43
CA LEU A 135 21.99 -1.41 -25.21
C LEU A 135 22.26 -1.99 -26.60
N SER A 136 22.00 -3.28 -26.79
CA SER A 136 22.29 -3.98 -28.03
C SER A 136 21.13 -4.85 -28.51
N VAL A 137 20.97 -4.89 -29.84
CA VAL A 137 20.09 -5.85 -30.52
C VAL A 137 20.74 -7.24 -30.59
N ASN A 138 22.09 -7.28 -30.59
CA ASN A 138 22.83 -8.52 -30.61
C ASN A 138 22.69 -9.27 -29.27
N SER A 139 22.72 -10.59 -29.32
CA SER A 139 22.69 -11.44 -28.13
C SER A 139 23.90 -11.21 -27.23
N TYR A 140 23.67 -11.16 -25.93
CA TYR A 140 24.72 -11.21 -24.92
C TYR A 140 25.17 -12.65 -24.79
N ARG A 141 26.48 -12.93 -24.78
CA ARG A 141 26.96 -14.30 -24.85
C ARG A 141 28.25 -14.57 -24.12
N ILE A 142 28.41 -15.82 -23.69
CA ILE A 142 29.66 -16.35 -23.17
C ILE A 142 30.57 -16.66 -24.36
N VAL A 143 31.65 -15.90 -24.48
CA VAL A 143 32.60 -16.01 -25.59
C VAL A 143 33.62 -17.11 -25.33
N SER A 144 34.18 -17.15 -24.12
CA SER A 144 35.21 -18.12 -23.77
C SER A 144 35.34 -18.32 -22.26
N TYR A 145 36.01 -19.42 -21.90
CA TYR A 145 36.46 -19.72 -20.54
C TYR A 145 37.99 -19.85 -20.55
N SER A 146 38.63 -19.49 -19.45
CA SER A 146 40.06 -19.71 -19.23
C SER A 146 40.32 -20.32 -17.85
N GLY A 147 41.26 -21.26 -17.74
CA GLY A 147 41.53 -22.02 -16.52
C GLY A 147 40.68 -23.29 -16.45
N GLU A 148 40.24 -23.65 -15.24
CA GLU A 148 39.47 -24.89 -14.99
C GLU A 148 38.02 -24.55 -14.59
N PRO A 149 37.12 -24.32 -15.57
CA PRO A 149 35.74 -23.92 -15.29
C PRO A 149 34.92 -25.09 -14.75
N ASP A 150 33.92 -24.80 -13.91
CA ASP A 150 32.96 -25.80 -13.41
C ASP A 150 32.28 -26.54 -14.58
N PRO A 151 32.51 -27.86 -14.76
CA PRO A 151 31.93 -28.62 -15.88
C PRO A 151 30.40 -28.60 -15.89
N LYS A 152 29.75 -28.52 -14.72
CA LYS A 152 28.29 -28.42 -14.64
C LYS A 152 27.80 -27.07 -15.17
N PHE A 153 28.53 -26.00 -14.89
CA PHE A 153 28.21 -24.68 -15.43
C PHE A 153 28.33 -24.67 -16.96
N VAL A 154 29.42 -25.23 -17.50
CA VAL A 154 29.66 -25.23 -18.96
C VAL A 154 28.62 -26.04 -19.73
N THR A 155 28.09 -27.11 -19.14
CA THR A 155 27.13 -28.03 -19.78
C THR A 155 25.67 -27.59 -19.59
N GLU A 156 25.32 -27.08 -18.41
CA GLU A 156 23.94 -26.79 -18.04
C GLU A 156 23.52 -25.33 -18.25
N VAL A 157 24.44 -24.41 -18.53
CA VAL A 157 24.12 -22.99 -18.75
C VAL A 157 24.01 -22.68 -20.25
N GLU A 158 22.95 -21.99 -20.64
CA GLU A 158 22.83 -21.43 -21.99
C GLU A 158 23.87 -20.34 -22.19
N ARG A 159 24.65 -20.45 -23.28
CA ARG A 159 25.73 -19.50 -23.59
C ARG A 159 25.23 -18.16 -24.09
N GLU A 160 23.96 -18.04 -24.48
CA GLU A 160 23.40 -16.84 -25.09
C GLU A 160 22.18 -16.35 -24.31
N CYS A 161 22.07 -15.03 -24.20
CA CYS A 161 20.90 -14.31 -23.71
C CYS A 161 20.46 -13.37 -24.84
N PRO A 162 19.21 -13.49 -25.34
CA PRO A 162 18.74 -12.64 -26.43
C PRO A 162 18.85 -11.16 -26.10
N GLY A 163 19.34 -10.38 -27.07
CA GLY A 163 19.44 -8.93 -27.02
C GLY A 163 18.07 -8.23 -26.91
N LEU A 164 18.05 -6.93 -27.12
CA LEU A 164 16.82 -6.17 -27.31
C LEU A 164 16.28 -6.41 -28.73
N PRO A 165 14.96 -6.32 -28.96
CA PRO A 165 14.43 -6.50 -30.31
C PRO A 165 14.87 -5.36 -31.23
N SER A 166 15.06 -5.67 -32.52
CA SER A 166 15.30 -4.67 -33.57
C SER A 166 14.05 -3.84 -33.85
N ASP A 167 12.90 -4.50 -33.78
CA ASP A 167 11.58 -3.97 -34.09
C ASP A 167 10.63 -4.25 -32.92
N GLY A 168 9.83 -3.25 -32.54
CA GLY A 168 8.97 -3.33 -31.37
C GLY A 168 9.69 -3.03 -30.05
N ALA A 169 9.11 -3.44 -28.93
CA ALA A 169 9.60 -3.16 -27.59
C ALA A 169 9.98 -4.42 -26.80
N ALA A 170 11.12 -4.36 -26.11
CA ALA A 170 11.39 -5.24 -24.99
C ALA A 170 10.58 -4.77 -23.78
N VAL A 171 9.90 -5.71 -23.11
CA VAL A 171 9.06 -5.41 -21.96
C VAL A 171 9.69 -5.96 -20.68
N PHE A 172 9.68 -5.17 -19.61
CA PHE A 172 10.15 -5.55 -18.28
C PHE A 172 9.05 -5.36 -17.22
N THR A 173 8.96 -6.25 -16.25
CA THR A 173 7.93 -6.25 -15.19
C THR A 173 8.51 -5.89 -13.83
N ALA A 174 7.73 -5.23 -12.97
CA ALA A 174 8.11 -4.89 -11.60
C ALA A 174 8.20 -6.12 -10.68
N LEU A 175 7.54 -7.22 -11.06
CA LEU A 175 7.46 -8.45 -10.27
C LEU A 175 8.72 -9.30 -10.43
N GLY A 176 9.79 -8.91 -9.75
CA GLY A 176 10.91 -9.79 -9.47
C GLY A 176 10.57 -10.76 -8.34
N ARG A 177 10.30 -12.04 -8.64
CA ARG A 177 10.32 -13.11 -7.61
C ARG A 177 11.78 -13.41 -7.26
N GLY A 178 12.43 -12.56 -6.46
CA GLY A 178 13.80 -12.81 -6.03
C GLY A 178 14.46 -11.65 -5.29
N THR A 179 15.59 -11.96 -4.67
CA THR A 179 16.47 -11.01 -3.95
C THR A 179 17.29 -10.10 -4.88
N SER A 180 17.22 -10.31 -6.19
CA SER A 180 17.95 -9.56 -7.21
C SER A 180 17.21 -8.28 -7.58
N LYS A 181 17.94 -7.16 -7.53
CA LYS A 181 17.44 -5.83 -7.94
C LYS A 181 17.14 -5.79 -9.45
N GLY A 182 16.26 -4.86 -9.85
CA GLY A 182 15.88 -4.59 -11.24
C GLY A 182 14.67 -5.38 -11.75
N PHE A 183 14.04 -4.83 -12.78
CA PHE A 183 12.85 -5.32 -13.48
C PHE A 183 13.26 -6.44 -14.46
N PRO A 184 12.87 -7.70 -14.26
CA PRO A 184 13.14 -8.77 -15.22
C PRO A 184 12.32 -8.63 -16.49
N ARG A 185 12.77 -9.27 -17.57
CA ARG A 185 12.04 -9.31 -18.84
C ARG A 185 10.69 -10.03 -18.67
N ALA A 186 9.62 -9.37 -19.09
CA ALA A 186 8.27 -9.91 -19.03
C ALA A 186 8.09 -11.05 -20.05
N ARG A 187 7.23 -12.00 -19.72
CA ARG A 187 6.81 -13.11 -20.61
C ARG A 187 5.37 -12.97 -21.09
N GLU A 188 4.63 -12.08 -20.46
CA GLU A 188 3.21 -11.81 -20.67
C GLU A 188 2.93 -10.38 -20.24
N LEU A 189 1.87 -9.80 -20.81
CA LEU A 189 1.33 -8.50 -20.44
C LEU A 189 0.05 -8.72 -19.64
N ARG A 190 0.09 -8.46 -18.35
CA ARG A 190 -1.07 -8.64 -17.48
C ARG A 190 -1.83 -7.33 -17.35
N CYS A 191 -3.16 -7.36 -17.54
CA CYS A 191 -3.99 -6.19 -17.27
C CYS A 191 -3.85 -5.76 -15.79
N THR A 192 -3.99 -4.46 -15.52
CA THR A 192 -3.77 -3.78 -14.22
C THR A 192 -2.33 -3.70 -13.73
N GLU A 193 -1.36 -4.28 -14.45
CA GLU A 193 0.07 -4.16 -14.12
C GLU A 193 0.74 -3.05 -14.95
N THR A 194 1.78 -2.43 -14.38
CA THR A 194 2.66 -1.48 -15.06
C THR A 194 3.93 -2.18 -15.52
N PHE A 195 4.30 -1.94 -16.78
CA PHE A 195 5.48 -2.50 -17.42
C PHE A 195 6.39 -1.41 -17.93
N ALA A 196 7.69 -1.71 -18.03
CA ALA A 196 8.65 -0.83 -18.69
C ALA A 196 8.88 -1.30 -20.12
N PHE A 197 8.53 -0.46 -21.10
CA PHE A 197 8.68 -0.74 -22.53
C PHE A 197 9.95 -0.03 -23.03
N LEU A 198 10.88 -0.79 -23.61
CA LEU A 198 12.16 -0.31 -24.13
C LEU A 198 12.27 -0.63 -25.63
N TRP A 199 12.39 0.39 -26.47
CA TRP A 199 12.44 0.23 -27.93
C TRP A 199 13.43 1.18 -28.59
N LYS A 200 13.80 0.87 -29.83
CA LYS A 200 14.81 1.63 -30.60
C LYS A 200 14.15 2.72 -31.46
N HIS A 201 14.78 3.89 -31.53
CA HIS A 201 14.46 4.97 -32.49
C HIS A 201 14.70 4.47 -33.93
N PRO A 202 13.89 4.85 -34.95
CA PRO A 202 12.97 5.99 -35.03
C PRO A 202 11.50 5.69 -34.75
N VAL A 203 11.17 4.49 -34.27
CA VAL A 203 9.77 4.17 -33.99
C VAL A 203 9.30 5.07 -32.84
N ALA A 204 8.47 6.08 -33.15
CA ALA A 204 7.66 6.81 -32.20
C ALA A 204 6.28 6.13 -32.22
N PRO A 205 6.07 5.07 -31.42
CA PRO A 205 4.78 4.39 -31.40
C PRO A 205 3.68 5.40 -31.06
N VAL A 206 2.63 5.40 -31.86
CA VAL A 206 1.36 6.01 -31.45
C VAL A 206 0.71 5.00 -30.51
N PHE A 207 0.86 5.24 -29.22
CA PHE A 207 0.24 4.40 -28.21
C PHE A 207 -1.29 4.58 -28.24
N PRO A 208 -2.07 3.52 -28.03
CA PRO A 208 -3.52 3.64 -27.82
C PRO A 208 -3.85 4.55 -26.63
N ASP A 209 -4.89 5.37 -26.77
CA ASP A 209 -5.32 6.33 -25.74
C ASP A 209 -5.75 5.67 -24.42
N GLU A 210 -6.12 4.39 -24.46
CA GLU A 210 -6.47 3.57 -23.29
C GLU A 210 -5.28 3.30 -22.36
N LEU A 211 -4.05 3.43 -22.85
CA LEU A 211 -2.84 3.14 -22.08
C LEU A 211 -2.36 4.39 -21.34
N GLU A 212 -2.13 4.25 -20.04
CA GLU A 212 -1.47 5.31 -19.28
C GLU A 212 0.04 5.20 -19.46
N ILE A 213 0.65 6.26 -19.98
CA ILE A 213 2.06 6.28 -20.38
C ILE A 213 2.80 7.34 -19.60
N LYS A 214 3.89 6.92 -18.97
CA LYS A 214 4.86 7.81 -18.36
C LYS A 214 6.22 7.61 -19.03
N SER A 215 6.53 8.50 -19.97
CA SER A 215 7.82 8.48 -20.67
C SER A 215 8.98 8.79 -19.72
N LEU A 216 10.08 8.05 -19.90
CA LEU A 216 11.35 8.27 -19.21
C LEU A 216 12.38 8.84 -20.19
N SER A 217 13.53 9.27 -19.68
CA SER A 217 14.57 9.88 -20.50
C SER A 217 15.13 8.92 -21.54
N SER A 218 15.06 9.25 -22.83
CA SER A 218 15.70 8.46 -23.88
C SER A 218 17.23 8.49 -23.78
N LYS A 219 17.90 7.42 -24.19
CA LYS A 219 19.36 7.28 -24.14
C LYS A 219 19.89 6.52 -25.35
N LEU A 220 20.92 7.04 -26.03
CA LEU A 220 21.63 6.38 -27.13
C LEU A 220 20.70 5.85 -28.25
N GLY A 221 19.66 6.60 -28.61
CA GLY A 221 18.68 6.18 -29.61
C GLY A 221 17.69 5.10 -29.13
N TRP A 222 17.60 4.87 -27.82
CA TRP A 222 16.59 4.02 -27.19
C TRP A 222 15.63 4.86 -26.36
N ASN A 223 14.35 4.51 -26.45
CA ASN A 223 13.26 5.14 -25.71
C ASN A 223 12.76 4.18 -24.64
N LEU A 224 12.36 4.75 -23.49
CA LEU A 224 11.82 3.99 -22.38
C LEU A 224 10.53 4.66 -21.89
N ALA A 225 9.48 3.89 -21.66
CA ALA A 225 8.26 4.36 -21.02
C ALA A 225 7.73 3.33 -20.03
N LEU A 226 7.12 3.82 -18.95
CA LEU A 226 6.27 3.00 -18.09
C LEU A 226 4.86 3.03 -18.68
N VAL A 227 4.31 1.86 -18.95
CA VAL A 227 3.00 1.68 -19.56
C VAL A 227 2.14 0.89 -18.59
N THR A 228 1.08 1.51 -18.08
CA THR A 228 0.08 0.84 -17.26
C THR A 228 -1.03 0.33 -18.15
N ILE A 229 -1.27 -0.98 -18.08
CA ILE A 229 -2.32 -1.61 -18.87
C ILE A 229 -3.62 -1.57 -18.06
N PRO A 230 -4.72 -0.99 -18.58
CA PRO A 230 -6.00 -0.96 -17.89
C PRO A 230 -6.57 -2.38 -17.68
N GLU A 231 -7.62 -2.47 -16.86
CA GLU A 231 -8.31 -3.73 -16.57
C GLU A 231 -8.98 -4.32 -17.83
N THR A 232 -9.57 -3.46 -18.64
CA THR A 232 -10.21 -3.80 -19.91
C THR A 232 -9.53 -3.05 -21.05
N LEU A 233 -9.37 -3.74 -22.19
CA LEU A 233 -8.74 -3.21 -23.40
C LEU A 233 -9.67 -3.42 -24.59
N SER A 234 -9.68 -2.48 -25.52
CA SER A 234 -10.32 -2.71 -26.82
C SER A 234 -9.54 -3.74 -27.65
N VAL A 235 -10.22 -4.31 -28.65
CA VAL A 235 -9.61 -5.26 -29.60
C VAL A 235 -8.44 -4.62 -30.34
N GLU A 236 -8.53 -3.32 -30.64
CA GLU A 236 -7.48 -2.54 -31.30
C GLU A 236 -6.24 -2.41 -30.41
N SER A 237 -6.40 -2.01 -29.15
CA SER A 237 -5.31 -1.95 -28.17
C SER A 237 -4.65 -3.31 -27.95
N ILE A 238 -5.44 -4.40 -27.91
CA ILE A 238 -4.94 -5.77 -27.78
C ILE A 238 -4.08 -6.15 -28.99
N SER A 239 -4.56 -5.87 -30.20
CA SER A 239 -3.83 -6.16 -31.44
C SER A 239 -2.54 -5.35 -31.48
N TRP A 240 -2.61 -4.07 -31.17
CA TRP A 240 -1.47 -3.17 -31.13
C TRP A 240 -0.39 -3.64 -30.15
N LEU A 241 -0.77 -3.98 -28.90
CA LEU A 241 0.15 -4.47 -27.88
C LEU A 241 0.83 -5.78 -28.30
N LYS A 242 0.08 -6.72 -28.89
CA LYS A 242 0.63 -7.98 -29.43
C LYS A 242 1.61 -7.73 -30.58
N CYS A 243 1.29 -6.82 -31.49
CA CYS A 243 2.17 -6.47 -32.61
C CYS A 243 3.44 -5.76 -32.11
N PHE A 244 3.33 -4.86 -31.15
CA PHE A 244 4.46 -4.06 -30.67
C PHE A 244 5.39 -4.80 -29.72
N THR A 245 4.87 -5.74 -28.93
CA THR A 245 5.65 -6.45 -27.89
C THR A 245 5.87 -7.94 -28.18
N HIS A 246 5.09 -8.54 -29.08
CA HIS A 246 5.04 -9.99 -29.33
C HIS A 246 4.67 -10.83 -28.09
N LEU A 247 4.10 -10.22 -27.06
CA LEU A 247 3.72 -10.90 -25.82
C LEU A 247 2.23 -11.23 -25.78
N PRO A 248 1.84 -12.35 -25.15
CA PRO A 248 0.44 -12.63 -24.87
C PRO A 248 -0.10 -11.66 -23.82
N ILE A 249 -1.36 -11.25 -24.01
CA ILE A 249 -2.09 -10.44 -23.03
C ILE A 249 -2.91 -11.38 -22.15
N VAL A 250 -2.76 -11.21 -20.84
CA VAL A 250 -3.37 -12.05 -19.80
C VAL A 250 -4.29 -11.18 -18.95
N PRO A 251 -5.49 -11.64 -18.58
CA PRO A 251 -6.39 -10.89 -17.72
C PRO A 251 -5.75 -10.59 -16.35
N ALA A 252 -6.26 -9.55 -15.70
CA ALA A 252 -5.85 -9.17 -14.35
C ALA A 252 -6.06 -10.33 -13.36
N ARG A 253 -5.24 -10.39 -12.29
CA ARG A 253 -5.44 -11.41 -11.25
C ARG A 253 -6.68 -11.08 -10.44
N ALA A 254 -7.51 -12.10 -10.22
CA ALA A 254 -8.48 -12.05 -9.16
C ALA A 254 -7.75 -11.77 -7.83
N SER A 255 -8.21 -10.77 -7.08
CA SER A 255 -7.66 -10.45 -5.77
C SER A 255 -8.76 -10.05 -4.81
N ILE A 256 -8.59 -10.41 -3.54
CA ILE A 256 -9.43 -9.94 -2.45
C ILE A 256 -8.51 -9.10 -1.55
N THR A 257 -8.96 -7.97 -1.06
CA THR A 257 -8.14 -7.06 -0.24
C THR A 257 -8.99 -6.45 0.86
N ALA A 258 -8.48 -6.40 2.09
CA ALA A 258 -9.13 -5.66 3.16
C ALA A 258 -8.82 -4.17 3.05
N ILE A 259 -9.88 -3.38 2.93
CA ILE A 259 -9.84 -1.92 2.86
C ILE A 259 -9.91 -1.33 4.27
N TRP A 260 -10.69 -1.97 5.15
CA TRP A 260 -10.89 -1.54 6.53
C TRP A 260 -10.96 -2.76 7.45
N PRO A 261 -10.35 -2.74 8.66
CA PRO A 261 -9.59 -1.63 9.25
C PRO A 261 -8.26 -1.35 8.52
N PHE A 262 -7.85 -0.08 8.45
CA PHE A 262 -6.60 0.33 7.78
C PHE A 262 -5.34 -0.25 8.43
N LEU A 263 -5.43 -0.66 9.70
CA LEU A 263 -4.38 -1.33 10.44
C LEU A 263 -4.53 -2.84 10.27
N ASN A 264 -4.03 -3.34 9.13
CA ASN A 264 -3.97 -4.75 8.82
C ASN A 264 -2.55 -5.14 8.41
N GLN A 265 -2.10 -6.31 8.84
CA GLN A 265 -0.76 -6.81 8.54
C GLN A 265 -0.86 -8.10 7.73
N ASN A 266 -0.27 -8.09 6.53
CA ASN A 266 -0.12 -9.31 5.75
C ASN A 266 0.98 -10.17 6.39
N THR A 267 0.60 -11.18 7.18
CA THR A 267 1.56 -12.10 7.81
C THR A 267 1.99 -13.23 6.87
N SER A 268 1.19 -13.50 5.84
CA SER A 268 1.61 -14.35 4.73
C SER A 268 0.89 -13.97 3.43
N ILE A 269 1.20 -14.67 2.33
CA ILE A 269 0.56 -14.45 1.01
C ILE A 269 -0.97 -14.59 1.11
N ASN A 270 -1.45 -15.45 2.01
CA ASN A 270 -2.87 -15.75 2.16
C ASN A 270 -3.39 -15.38 3.56
N GLN A 271 -2.66 -14.62 4.38
CA GLN A 271 -3.08 -14.31 5.75
C GLN A 271 -2.93 -12.82 6.06
N VAL A 272 -4.01 -12.26 6.60
CA VAL A 272 -4.12 -10.89 7.07
C VAL A 272 -4.50 -10.91 8.54
N GLU A 273 -3.64 -10.33 9.37
CA GLU A 273 -3.98 -10.00 10.75
C GLU A 273 -4.70 -8.66 10.78
N CYS A 274 -5.90 -8.66 11.35
CA CYS A 274 -6.73 -7.48 11.52
C CYS A 274 -6.99 -7.25 13.01
N VAL A 275 -7.00 -5.98 13.42
CA VAL A 275 -7.59 -5.60 14.72
C VAL A 275 -9.05 -6.05 14.73
N HIS A 276 -9.50 -6.66 15.83
CA HIS A 276 -10.91 -7.03 15.97
C HIS A 276 -11.80 -5.78 15.80
N ALA A 277 -12.63 -5.79 14.76
CA ALA A 277 -13.55 -4.72 14.41
C ALA A 277 -14.91 -5.33 14.13
N GLU A 278 -15.99 -4.64 14.50
CA GLU A 278 -17.37 -5.09 14.24
C GLU A 278 -17.64 -5.31 12.74
N THR A 279 -16.90 -4.59 11.89
CA THR A 279 -17.02 -4.66 10.44
C THR A 279 -15.65 -4.59 9.76
N VAL A 280 -15.43 -5.49 8.81
CA VAL A 280 -14.31 -5.52 7.88
C VAL A 280 -14.84 -5.23 6.48
N LEU A 281 -14.28 -4.23 5.81
CA LEU A 281 -14.61 -3.91 4.43
C LEU A 281 -13.62 -4.61 3.50
N LEU A 282 -14.14 -5.42 2.58
CA LEU A 282 -13.37 -6.19 1.62
C LEU A 282 -13.64 -5.68 0.19
N SER A 283 -12.58 -5.53 -0.61
CA SER A 283 -12.64 -5.36 -2.06
C SER A 283 -12.39 -6.71 -2.72
N ALA A 284 -13.22 -7.11 -3.68
CA ALA A 284 -12.93 -8.19 -4.59
C ALA A 284 -12.76 -7.63 -6.00
N ASN A 285 -11.58 -7.80 -6.56
CA ASN A 285 -11.26 -7.41 -7.93
C ASN A 285 -11.24 -8.66 -8.80
N MET A 286 -11.90 -8.62 -9.95
CA MET A 286 -11.81 -9.66 -10.99
C MET A 286 -12.10 -11.09 -10.53
N VAL A 287 -12.93 -11.26 -9.49
CA VAL A 287 -13.39 -12.58 -9.05
C VAL A 287 -14.41 -13.12 -10.06
N SER A 288 -14.28 -14.40 -10.44
CA SER A 288 -15.09 -15.01 -11.50
C SER A 288 -16.59 -14.90 -11.22
N THR A 289 -17.33 -14.31 -12.15
CA THR A 289 -18.80 -14.23 -12.10
C THR A 289 -19.41 -15.46 -12.74
N SER A 290 -20.38 -16.10 -12.09
CA SER A 290 -21.11 -17.26 -12.64
C SER A 290 -22.08 -16.89 -13.77
N SER A 291 -22.40 -15.59 -13.95
CA SER A 291 -23.30 -15.09 -15.00
C SER A 291 -22.91 -13.68 -15.48
N GLN A 292 -23.28 -13.32 -16.71
CA GLN A 292 -22.81 -12.10 -17.39
C GLN A 292 -23.31 -10.76 -16.79
N ASN A 293 -24.29 -10.77 -15.89
CA ASN A 293 -24.97 -9.57 -15.37
C ASN A 293 -24.98 -9.45 -13.83
N VAL A 294 -24.20 -10.26 -13.14
CA VAL A 294 -24.15 -10.25 -11.67
C VAL A 294 -22.69 -10.13 -11.23
N GLY A 295 -22.43 -9.39 -10.16
CA GLY A 295 -21.09 -9.27 -9.57
C GLY A 295 -20.59 -10.60 -8.97
N PRO A 296 -19.35 -10.63 -8.46
CA PRO A 296 -18.74 -11.86 -7.98
C PRO A 296 -19.45 -12.39 -6.72
N THR A 297 -19.47 -13.71 -6.54
CA THR A 297 -19.90 -14.31 -5.27
C THR A 297 -18.69 -14.46 -4.35
N MET A 298 -18.77 -13.86 -3.17
CA MET A 298 -17.80 -14.04 -2.10
C MET A 298 -18.33 -15.05 -1.08
N TYR A 299 -17.47 -15.96 -0.65
CA TYR A 299 -17.74 -16.93 0.41
C TYR A 299 -16.93 -16.57 1.64
N ALA A 300 -17.56 -16.60 2.81
CA ALA A 300 -16.93 -16.41 4.11
C ALA A 300 -17.15 -17.65 4.97
N GLN A 301 -16.08 -18.24 5.47
CA GLN A 301 -16.09 -19.46 6.27
C GLN A 301 -15.55 -19.18 7.67
N GLY A 302 -16.43 -19.29 8.68
CA GLY A 302 -16.08 -19.30 10.09
C GLY A 302 -15.97 -20.73 10.64
N SER A 303 -15.84 -20.88 11.97
CA SER A 303 -15.74 -22.17 12.66
C SER A 303 -17.01 -23.04 12.55
N SER A 304 -18.18 -22.42 12.41
CA SER A 304 -19.48 -23.09 12.45
C SER A 304 -20.39 -22.79 11.26
N SER A 305 -20.01 -21.87 10.36
CA SER A 305 -20.87 -21.41 9.26
C SER A 305 -20.09 -21.09 7.99
N LEU A 306 -20.74 -21.37 6.85
CA LEU A 306 -20.33 -20.92 5.53
C LEU A 306 -21.40 -19.96 5.02
N LEU A 307 -21.01 -18.72 4.78
CA LEU A 307 -21.87 -17.66 4.26
C LEU A 307 -21.44 -17.31 2.84
N SER A 308 -22.38 -16.83 2.03
CA SER A 308 -22.09 -16.32 0.69
C SER A 308 -22.84 -15.02 0.43
N ALA A 309 -22.19 -14.07 -0.22
CA ALA A 309 -22.79 -12.81 -0.66
C ALA A 309 -22.44 -12.56 -2.14
N VAL A 310 -23.34 -11.89 -2.84
CA VAL A 310 -23.15 -11.55 -4.26
C VAL A 310 -22.90 -10.05 -4.39
N GLY A 311 -21.80 -9.69 -5.03
CA GLY A 311 -21.43 -8.30 -5.29
C GLY A 311 -22.41 -7.63 -6.25
N ILE A 312 -22.68 -6.34 -6.01
CA ILE A 312 -23.49 -5.52 -6.93
C ILE A 312 -22.65 -5.21 -8.17
N GLU A 313 -21.43 -4.70 -7.96
CA GLU A 313 -20.49 -4.36 -9.01
C GLU A 313 -19.69 -5.58 -9.47
N LYS A 314 -19.16 -5.53 -10.70
CA LYS A 314 -18.30 -6.60 -11.23
C LYS A 314 -16.88 -6.56 -10.69
N SER A 315 -16.30 -5.36 -10.63
CA SER A 315 -14.92 -5.12 -10.17
C SER A 315 -14.69 -3.59 -10.06
N PRO A 316 -14.20 -3.05 -8.93
CA PRO A 316 -14.14 -3.69 -7.62
C PRO A 316 -15.55 -3.93 -7.05
N ALA A 317 -15.79 -5.13 -6.52
CA ALA A 317 -16.98 -5.44 -5.76
C ALA A 317 -16.69 -5.32 -4.25
N PHE A 318 -17.51 -4.56 -3.53
CA PHE A 318 -17.32 -4.34 -2.10
C PHE A 318 -18.20 -5.24 -1.25
N PHE A 319 -17.63 -5.80 -0.18
CA PHE A 319 -18.31 -6.69 0.75
C PHE A 319 -18.05 -6.25 2.18
N ILE A 320 -19.07 -6.40 3.03
CA ILE A 320 -18.98 -6.20 4.46
C ILE A 320 -18.93 -7.58 5.12
N LEU A 321 -17.83 -7.85 5.84
CA LEU A 321 -17.67 -9.02 6.68
C LEU A 321 -17.82 -8.61 8.14
N ASN A 322 -18.82 -9.18 8.82
CA ASN A 322 -19.00 -9.03 10.26
C ASN A 322 -18.49 -10.32 10.94
N PRO A 323 -17.33 -10.28 11.62
CA PRO A 323 -16.70 -11.50 12.15
C PRO A 323 -17.44 -12.07 13.38
N GLY A 324 -18.28 -11.27 14.05
CA GLY A 324 -18.90 -11.66 15.32
C GLY A 324 -17.81 -12.04 16.33
N ASP A 325 -18.00 -13.16 17.04
CA ASP A 325 -17.02 -13.69 17.99
C ASP A 325 -15.95 -14.59 17.33
N SER A 326 -15.90 -14.64 15.99
CA SER A 326 -14.95 -15.51 15.28
C SER A 326 -13.55 -14.92 15.34
N GLU A 327 -12.61 -15.65 15.96
CA GLU A 327 -11.18 -15.29 15.95
C GLU A 327 -10.56 -15.40 14.55
N PHE A 328 -11.13 -16.23 13.67
CA PHE A 328 -10.61 -16.49 12.33
C PHE A 328 -11.75 -16.64 11.31
N VAL A 329 -11.61 -16.01 10.15
CA VAL A 329 -12.53 -16.15 9.01
C VAL A 329 -11.76 -16.34 7.71
N GLY A 330 -12.06 -17.40 6.96
CA GLY A 330 -11.55 -17.61 5.61
C GLY A 330 -12.46 -16.95 4.57
N VAL A 331 -11.89 -16.29 3.55
CA VAL A 331 -12.65 -15.67 2.47
C VAL A 331 -12.17 -16.17 1.11
N SER A 332 -13.11 -16.55 0.24
CA SER A 332 -12.83 -17.02 -1.12
C SER A 332 -13.79 -16.44 -2.17
N GLY A 333 -13.35 -16.46 -3.43
CA GLY A 333 -14.15 -16.03 -4.58
C GLY A 333 -14.87 -17.17 -5.31
N SER A 334 -14.68 -18.42 -4.88
CA SER A 334 -15.40 -19.58 -5.41
C SER A 334 -15.39 -20.75 -4.40
N ILE A 335 -16.31 -21.71 -4.58
CA ILE A 335 -16.44 -22.91 -3.76
C ILE A 335 -15.34 -23.95 -4.05
N GLU A 336 -14.80 -23.97 -5.28
CA GLU A 336 -13.93 -25.05 -5.78
C GLU A 336 -12.46 -24.62 -6.08
N GLN A 337 -12.09 -23.35 -5.91
CA GLN A 337 -10.69 -22.91 -6.08
C GLN A 337 -9.97 -22.67 -4.75
N ASP A 338 -8.67 -22.98 -4.75
CA ASP A 338 -7.73 -22.77 -3.64
C ASP A 338 -7.88 -21.36 -3.04
N VAL A 339 -8.00 -21.30 -1.70
CA VAL A 339 -8.43 -20.11 -0.94
C VAL A 339 -7.57 -18.87 -1.19
N ASN A 340 -8.27 -17.73 -1.32
CA ASN A 340 -7.71 -16.40 -1.58
C ASN A 340 -7.11 -15.72 -0.33
N LEU A 341 -7.80 -15.60 0.82
CA LEU A 341 -7.22 -14.96 2.03
C LEU A 341 -7.89 -15.41 3.34
N PHE A 342 -7.13 -15.44 4.42
CA PHE A 342 -7.56 -15.69 5.80
C PHE A 342 -7.43 -14.42 6.64
N PHE A 343 -8.47 -14.08 7.38
CA PHE A 343 -8.47 -13.01 8.37
C PHE A 343 -8.35 -13.60 9.77
N SER A 344 -7.35 -13.15 10.51
CA SER A 344 -7.21 -13.44 11.93
C SER A 344 -7.45 -12.17 12.74
N PHE A 345 -8.43 -12.23 13.63
CA PHE A 345 -8.85 -11.12 14.47
C PHE A 345 -8.23 -11.28 15.85
N TYR A 346 -7.38 -10.32 16.23
CA TYR A 346 -6.88 -10.26 17.59
C TYR A 346 -7.64 -9.17 18.36
N SER A 347 -8.14 -9.55 19.52
CA SER A 347 -8.58 -8.59 20.53
C SER A 347 -7.32 -7.93 21.08
N ASN A 348 -7.20 -6.62 20.88
CA ASN A 348 -6.15 -5.87 21.55
C ASN A 348 -6.53 -5.79 23.04
N ASN A 349 -6.19 -6.83 23.80
CA ASN A 349 -6.34 -6.86 25.26
C ASN A 349 -5.31 -5.96 25.96
N ASP A 350 -4.37 -5.39 25.21
CA ASP A 350 -3.69 -4.18 25.63
C ASP A 350 -4.63 -3.01 25.37
N SER A 351 -5.02 -2.33 26.46
CA SER A 351 -5.71 -1.03 26.45
C SER A 351 -5.37 -0.26 25.17
N PRO A 352 -6.35 0.31 24.44
CA PRO A 352 -6.08 0.99 23.18
C PRO A 352 -4.89 1.90 23.42
N ARG A 353 -3.75 1.63 22.75
CA ARG A 353 -2.56 2.46 22.88
C ARG A 353 -3.04 3.87 22.59
N LYS A 354 -3.21 4.67 23.64
CA LYS A 354 -3.84 5.98 23.53
C LYS A 354 -2.94 6.74 22.57
N TYR A 355 -3.50 7.15 21.43
CA TYR A 355 -2.71 7.83 20.42
C TYR A 355 -2.04 9.04 21.08
N PRO A 356 -0.75 9.29 20.81
CA PRO A 356 -0.07 10.45 21.36
C PRO A 356 -0.89 11.69 21.01
N SER A 357 -1.24 12.46 22.03
CA SER A 357 -2.18 13.57 21.91
C SER A 357 -1.79 14.71 22.83
N VAL A 358 -2.10 15.93 22.39
CA VAL A 358 -2.01 17.13 23.22
C VAL A 358 -3.39 17.35 23.83
N ASP A 359 -3.50 17.23 25.14
CA ASP A 359 -4.75 17.40 25.88
C ASP A 359 -4.80 18.77 26.55
N LEU A 360 -5.94 19.44 26.42
CA LEU A 360 -6.26 20.68 27.14
C LEU A 360 -7.29 20.36 28.22
N VAL A 361 -7.00 20.79 29.45
CA VAL A 361 -7.87 20.54 30.59
C VAL A 361 -8.44 21.87 31.09
N PHE A 362 -9.76 22.01 30.95
CA PHE A 362 -10.51 23.19 31.37
C PHE A 362 -11.32 22.89 32.62
N THR A 363 -11.38 23.87 33.52
CA THR A 363 -12.22 23.81 34.72
C THR A 363 -13.35 24.82 34.58
N LYS A 364 -14.57 24.29 34.53
CA LYS A 364 -15.81 25.06 34.47
C LYS A 364 -16.06 25.80 35.79
N LYS A 365 -16.99 26.77 35.79
CA LYS A 365 -17.41 27.51 36.99
C LYS A 365 -18.00 26.62 38.10
N ASN A 366 -18.60 25.49 37.73
CA ASN A 366 -19.12 24.47 38.67
C ASN A 366 -18.04 23.51 39.20
N LYS A 367 -16.74 23.78 38.93
CA LYS A 367 -15.58 22.93 39.25
C LYS A 367 -15.50 21.60 38.50
N GLU A 368 -16.35 21.37 37.51
CA GLU A 368 -16.25 20.21 36.63
C GLU A 368 -15.06 20.38 35.67
N LYS A 369 -14.26 19.32 35.48
CA LYS A 369 -13.12 19.31 34.56
C LYS A 369 -13.54 18.72 33.22
N ILE A 370 -13.18 19.39 32.13
CA ILE A 370 -13.31 18.88 30.76
C ILE A 370 -11.90 18.66 30.21
N ILE A 371 -11.64 17.44 29.76
CA ILE A 371 -10.42 17.09 29.03
C ILE A 371 -10.79 16.98 27.56
N VAL A 372 -10.03 17.66 26.70
CA VAL A 372 -10.23 17.57 25.25
C VAL A 372 -8.89 17.51 24.53
N SER A 373 -8.77 16.59 23.58
CA SER A 373 -7.53 16.43 22.81
C SER A 373 -7.55 17.36 21.59
N LEU A 374 -6.42 17.99 21.29
CA LEU A 374 -6.26 18.99 20.24
C LEU A 374 -6.63 18.49 18.83
N HIS A 375 -6.43 17.19 18.56
CA HIS A 375 -6.77 16.57 17.28
C HIS A 375 -8.28 16.35 17.09
N GLN A 376 -9.09 16.49 18.15
CA GLN A 376 -10.53 16.27 18.09
C GLN A 376 -11.25 17.54 17.66
N ARG A 377 -12.25 17.42 16.78
CA ARG A 377 -13.11 18.54 16.36
C ARG A 377 -13.79 19.25 17.54
N LYS A 378 -14.16 18.48 18.58
CA LYS A 378 -14.75 18.98 19.83
C LYS A 378 -13.84 19.97 20.57
N CYS A 379 -12.53 19.93 20.35
CA CYS A 379 -11.58 20.87 20.97
C CYS A 379 -11.92 22.33 20.63
N PHE A 380 -12.33 22.60 19.39
CA PHE A 380 -12.68 23.96 18.97
C PHE A 380 -13.90 24.49 19.73
N GLU A 381 -14.95 23.67 19.84
CA GLU A 381 -16.19 24.01 20.54
C GLU A 381 -15.91 24.29 22.03
N VAL A 382 -15.15 23.40 22.68
CA VAL A 382 -14.80 23.53 24.10
C VAL A 382 -13.93 24.77 24.35
N MET A 383 -12.96 25.07 23.48
CA MET A 383 -12.11 26.26 23.62
C MET A 383 -12.89 27.56 23.39
N MET A 384 -13.80 27.59 22.41
CA MET A 384 -14.69 28.73 22.18
C MET A 384 -15.67 28.93 23.35
N GLU A 385 -16.22 27.84 23.89
CA GLU A 385 -17.05 27.86 25.09
C GLU A 385 -16.26 28.36 26.30
N ALA A 386 -15.04 27.85 26.50
CA ALA A 386 -14.15 28.29 27.57
C ALA A 386 -13.85 29.79 27.50
N ARG A 387 -13.58 30.30 26.29
CA ARG A 387 -13.36 31.73 26.03
C ARG A 387 -14.63 32.56 26.28
N ARG A 388 -15.82 32.07 25.93
CA ARG A 388 -17.10 32.77 26.12
C ARG A 388 -17.58 32.77 27.58
N LEU A 389 -17.48 31.64 28.26
CA LEU A 389 -18.01 31.43 29.61
C LEU A 389 -16.96 31.71 30.70
N GLY A 390 -15.70 31.93 30.33
CA GLY A 390 -14.59 32.18 31.24
C GLY A 390 -14.16 30.92 32.00
N HIS A 391 -14.08 29.77 31.33
CA HIS A 391 -13.51 28.56 31.92
C HIS A 391 -12.00 28.71 32.05
N LYS A 392 -11.44 28.22 33.16
CA LYS A 392 -10.00 28.30 33.42
C LYS A 392 -9.30 27.15 32.71
N LEU A 393 -8.26 27.44 31.91
CA LEU A 393 -7.33 26.42 31.44
C LEU A 393 -6.46 26.00 32.64
N GLU A 394 -6.68 24.80 33.18
CA GLU A 394 -6.00 24.31 34.37
C GLU A 394 -4.59 23.82 34.04
N TYR A 395 -4.46 23.02 32.98
CA TYR A 395 -3.19 22.61 32.43
C TYR A 395 -3.34 22.12 30.99
N MET A 396 -2.20 22.00 30.31
CA MET A 396 -2.07 21.36 29.00
C MET A 396 -1.03 20.25 29.14
N SER A 397 -1.30 19.07 28.57
CA SER A 397 -0.38 17.94 28.60
C SER A 397 -0.09 17.42 27.20
N MET A 398 1.12 16.91 26.99
CA MET A 398 1.61 16.42 25.70
C MET A 398 2.64 15.29 25.90
N PRO A 399 2.96 14.48 24.88
CA PRO A 399 3.99 13.46 24.99
C PRO A 399 5.37 14.06 25.31
N PRO A 400 6.28 13.30 25.94
CA PRO A 400 7.62 13.78 26.28
C PRO A 400 8.42 14.14 25.02
N GLY A 401 9.09 15.29 25.05
CA GLY A 401 9.90 15.80 23.93
C GLY A 401 9.11 16.48 22.82
N VAL A 402 7.79 16.64 22.97
CA VAL A 402 6.95 17.35 22.01
C VAL A 402 7.10 18.85 22.17
N GLU A 403 7.26 19.52 21.03
CA GLU A 403 7.27 20.97 20.92
C GLU A 403 6.13 21.43 20.00
N GLY A 404 5.52 22.55 20.35
CA GLY A 404 4.53 23.25 19.56
C GLY A 404 4.71 24.75 19.67
N VAL A 405 3.86 25.49 18.96
CA VAL A 405 3.90 26.95 18.96
C VAL A 405 2.49 27.49 19.10
N ALA A 406 2.30 28.43 20.02
CA ALA A 406 1.13 29.29 20.04
C ALA A 406 1.48 30.63 19.40
N ARG A 407 0.72 31.04 18.39
CA ARG A 407 0.83 32.37 17.76
C ARG A 407 -0.40 33.17 18.12
N MET A 408 -0.19 34.38 18.60
CA MET A 408 -1.26 35.31 18.95
C MET A 408 -1.15 36.57 18.12
N GLN A 409 -2.28 37.03 17.61
CA GLN A 409 -2.37 38.25 16.82
C GLN A 409 -3.54 39.10 17.30
N GLY A 410 -3.21 40.22 17.95
CA GLY A 410 -4.14 41.29 18.28
C GLY A 410 -4.17 42.36 17.18
N LYS A 411 -4.87 43.46 17.44
CA LYS A 411 -4.96 44.59 16.49
C LYS A 411 -3.63 45.35 16.31
N THR A 412 -2.81 45.40 17.36
CA THR A 412 -1.56 46.19 17.40
C THR A 412 -0.35 45.36 17.79
N GLU A 413 -0.54 44.13 18.27
CA GLU A 413 0.51 43.29 18.85
C GLU A 413 0.42 41.86 18.33
N SER A 414 1.57 41.27 18.04
CA SER A 414 1.71 39.85 17.73
C SER A 414 2.73 39.22 18.68
N SER A 415 2.42 38.05 19.21
CA SER A 415 3.30 37.34 20.14
C SER A 415 3.35 35.86 19.78
N VAL A 416 4.48 35.22 20.07
CA VAL A 416 4.71 33.80 19.79
C VAL A 416 5.22 33.15 21.07
N ILE A 417 4.53 32.11 21.53
CA ILE A 417 4.93 31.31 22.68
C ILE A 417 5.38 29.94 22.17
N LYS A 418 6.59 29.53 22.56
CA LYS A 418 7.03 28.15 22.38
C LYS A 418 6.37 27.27 23.46
N LEU A 419 5.66 26.23 23.04
CA LEU A 419 5.01 25.26 23.91
C LEU A 419 5.87 24.01 23.97
N VAL A 420 6.45 23.70 25.13
CA VAL A 420 7.36 22.56 25.30
C VAL A 420 6.91 21.74 26.50
N SER A 421 6.98 20.42 26.36
CA SER A 421 6.76 19.49 27.47
C SER A 421 7.78 19.72 28.59
N SER A 422 7.31 19.80 29.83
CA SER A 422 8.16 19.77 31.03
C SER A 422 8.43 18.32 31.47
N GLU A 423 9.07 18.14 32.62
CA GLU A 423 9.26 16.83 33.26
C GLU A 423 8.07 16.43 34.15
N ASP A 424 7.15 17.36 34.43
CA ASP A 424 6.02 17.12 35.33
C ASP A 424 4.95 16.25 34.67
N ILE A 425 4.42 15.28 35.42
CA ILE A 425 3.46 14.29 34.93
C ILE A 425 2.03 14.85 34.98
N ALA A 426 1.23 14.56 33.95
CA ALA A 426 -0.17 14.96 33.91
C ALA A 426 -1.05 14.11 34.84
N SER A 427 -1.97 14.74 35.57
CA SER A 427 -2.81 14.04 36.56
C SER A 427 -3.79 13.03 35.97
N HIS A 428 -4.12 13.14 34.68
CA HIS A 428 -5.06 12.23 34.01
C HIS A 428 -4.39 11.17 33.16
N ASP A 429 -3.06 11.24 32.98
CA ASP A 429 -2.30 10.33 32.13
C ASP A 429 -0.81 10.36 32.48
N GLU A 430 -0.32 9.28 33.07
CA GLU A 430 1.07 9.15 33.52
C GLU A 430 2.09 9.17 32.35
N SER A 431 1.63 8.86 31.14
CA SER A 431 2.46 8.88 29.93
C SER A 431 2.68 10.30 29.36
N LEU A 432 1.90 11.28 29.81
CA LEU A 432 1.98 12.65 29.33
C LEU A 432 2.76 13.56 30.29
N ARG A 433 3.22 14.67 29.74
CA ARG A 433 3.97 15.71 30.43
C ARG A 433 3.27 17.05 30.35
N LEU A 434 3.31 17.83 31.42
CA LEU A 434 2.67 19.13 31.50
C LEU A 434 3.43 20.21 30.71
N LEU A 435 2.72 21.20 30.19
CA LEU A 435 3.31 22.43 29.67
C LEU A 435 3.97 23.23 30.79
N SER A 436 5.11 23.87 30.52
CA SER A 436 5.77 24.74 31.51
C SER A 436 4.81 25.79 32.10
N PRO A 437 4.84 26.06 33.43
CA PRO A 437 3.91 26.99 34.07
C PRO A 437 3.94 28.40 33.46
N VAL A 438 5.12 28.85 33.01
CA VAL A 438 5.30 30.17 32.37
C VAL A 438 4.57 30.24 31.02
N ALA A 439 4.70 29.20 30.19
CA ALA A 439 3.99 29.15 28.92
C ALA A 439 2.48 28.96 29.11
N LEU A 440 2.07 28.15 30.10
CA LEU A 440 0.68 27.91 30.44
C LEU A 440 -0.04 29.18 30.91
N SER A 441 0.58 29.96 31.81
CA SER A 441 0.00 31.24 32.27
C SER A 441 -0.23 32.19 31.11
N LYS A 442 0.79 32.40 30.27
CA LYS A 442 0.67 33.27 29.09
C LYS A 442 -0.41 32.78 28.13
N LEU A 443 -0.43 31.47 27.85
CA LEU A 443 -1.44 30.88 26.98
C LEU A 443 -2.86 31.06 27.53
N SER A 444 -3.04 30.87 28.85
CA SER A 444 -4.32 31.06 29.54
C SER A 444 -4.80 32.51 29.42
N ASP A 445 -3.92 33.49 29.57
CA ASP A 445 -4.26 34.92 29.45
C ASP A 445 -4.75 35.26 28.03
N PHE A 446 -4.07 34.77 26.99
CA PHE A 446 -4.48 34.98 25.60
C PHE A 446 -5.74 34.19 25.21
N LEU A 447 -5.95 33.01 25.81
CA LEU A 447 -7.15 32.23 25.58
C LEU A 447 -8.38 32.91 26.20
N ALA A 448 -8.24 33.48 27.41
CA ALA A 448 -9.30 34.25 28.05
C ALA A 448 -9.61 35.56 27.31
N ASN A 449 -8.63 36.14 26.61
CA ASN A 449 -8.82 37.39 25.89
C ASN A 449 -9.43 37.20 24.50
N VAL A 450 -10.70 37.57 24.37
CA VAL A 450 -11.49 37.53 23.13
C VAL A 450 -10.98 38.44 22.01
N THR A 451 -10.12 39.43 22.31
CA THR A 451 -9.62 40.37 21.29
C THR A 451 -8.48 39.80 20.45
N TYR A 452 -7.89 38.67 20.84
CA TYR A 452 -6.75 38.05 20.17
C TYR A 452 -7.17 36.86 19.31
N HIS A 453 -6.63 36.83 18.09
CA HIS A 453 -6.51 35.59 17.34
C HIS A 453 -5.48 34.70 18.01
N LEU A 454 -5.84 33.43 18.23
CA LEU A 454 -4.95 32.45 18.85
C LEU A 454 -4.87 31.21 17.95
N GLU A 455 -3.67 30.91 17.48
CA GLU A 455 -3.35 29.68 16.75
C GLU A 455 -2.46 28.82 17.64
N ILE A 456 -2.80 27.55 17.82
CA ILE A 456 -1.94 26.57 18.50
C ILE A 456 -1.62 25.47 17.50
N ASP A 457 -0.34 25.21 17.29
CA ASP A 457 0.15 24.28 16.26
C ASP A 457 1.18 23.31 16.87
N PHE A 458 0.81 22.04 16.90
CA PHE A 458 1.68 20.90 17.25
C PHE A 458 1.87 19.96 16.06
N LEU A 459 1.76 20.49 14.82
CA LEU A 459 1.94 19.76 13.58
C LEU A 459 1.05 18.52 13.53
N GLY A 460 1.64 17.32 13.45
CA GLY A 460 0.92 16.05 13.36
C GLY A 460 0.06 15.70 14.59
N LEU A 461 0.23 16.39 15.73
CA LEU A 461 -0.54 16.14 16.95
C LEU A 461 -1.79 17.05 17.08
N GLY A 462 -2.01 17.92 16.08
CA GLY A 462 -3.19 18.75 15.99
C GLY A 462 -2.85 20.23 15.87
N LYS A 463 -3.80 20.96 15.31
CA LYS A 463 -3.74 22.40 15.09
C LYS A 463 -5.11 23.00 15.28
N ILE A 464 -5.19 24.11 16.00
CA ILE A 464 -6.44 24.83 16.22
C ILE A 464 -6.24 26.32 16.01
N PHE A 465 -7.29 26.97 15.52
CA PHE A 465 -7.34 28.39 15.26
C PHE A 465 -8.60 28.96 15.91
N LEU A 466 -8.42 29.92 16.80
CA LEU A 466 -9.48 30.62 17.50
C LEU A 466 -9.54 32.08 17.03
N PRO A 467 -10.62 32.49 16.35
CA PRO A 467 -10.75 33.86 15.87
C PRO A 467 -10.91 34.85 17.02
N SER A 468 -10.53 36.11 16.80
CA SER A 468 -10.90 37.19 17.71
C SER A 468 -12.37 37.57 17.53
N SER A 469 -13.02 38.00 18.60
CA SER A 469 -14.42 38.47 18.55
C SER A 469 -14.59 39.75 17.74
N SER A 470 -13.52 40.47 17.41
CA SER A 470 -13.58 41.59 16.44
C SER A 470 -13.82 41.13 15.00
N THR A 471 -13.70 39.83 14.72
CA THR A 471 -14.09 39.21 13.45
C THR A 471 -15.52 38.65 13.50
N LEU A 472 -16.18 38.70 14.66
CA LEU A 472 -17.57 38.31 14.87
C LEU A 472 -18.56 39.49 14.83
N LEU A 473 -18.06 40.72 14.61
CA LEU A 473 -18.88 41.85 14.16
C LEU A 473 -18.80 41.94 12.64
N LEU A 474 -19.34 40.93 11.99
CA LEU A 474 -19.77 40.98 10.61
C LEU A 474 -21.30 41.00 10.72
N ASP A 475 -21.88 42.15 10.38
CA ASP A 475 -23.30 42.51 10.34
C ASP A 475 -24.31 41.42 10.72
N GLU A 476 -25.32 41.79 11.51
CA GLU A 476 -26.62 41.10 11.56
C GLU A 476 -27.39 41.19 10.21
N GLY A 477 -26.69 40.99 9.09
CA GLY A 477 -27.23 40.70 7.78
C GLY A 477 -27.21 39.19 7.59
N LYS A 478 -28.31 38.62 7.08
CA LYS A 478 -28.40 37.20 6.71
C LYS A 478 -27.20 36.80 5.85
N PHE A 479 -26.24 36.08 6.43
CA PHE A 479 -25.18 35.45 5.64
C PHE A 479 -25.81 34.39 4.76
N ILE A 480 -25.51 34.46 3.47
CA ILE A 480 -25.80 33.41 2.53
C ILE A 480 -24.81 32.29 2.86
N GLU A 481 -25.28 31.22 3.50
CA GLU A 481 -24.50 30.02 3.76
C GLU A 481 -24.52 29.12 2.52
N LEU A 482 -23.38 28.52 2.20
CA LEU A 482 -23.33 27.49 1.15
C LEU A 482 -24.02 26.23 1.67
N SER A 483 -24.72 25.52 0.79
CA SER A 483 -25.20 24.18 1.15
C SER A 483 -24.00 23.28 1.51
N PRO A 484 -24.15 22.34 2.47
CA PRO A 484 -23.07 21.43 2.87
C PRO A 484 -22.46 20.66 1.70
N ASP A 485 -23.28 20.31 0.70
CA ASP A 485 -22.86 19.64 -0.53
C ASP A 485 -21.96 20.55 -1.38
N LEU A 486 -22.42 21.77 -1.68
CA LEU A 486 -21.67 22.74 -2.48
C LEU A 486 -20.36 23.12 -1.79
N ARG A 487 -20.39 23.35 -0.47
CA ARG A 487 -19.21 23.62 0.34
C ARG A 487 -18.18 22.49 0.24
N SER A 488 -18.62 21.23 0.33
CA SER A 488 -17.76 20.04 0.24
C SER A 488 -17.16 19.87 -1.17
N ARG A 489 -17.94 20.15 -2.22
CA ARG A 489 -17.48 20.08 -3.61
C ARG A 489 -16.46 21.17 -3.95
N ILE A 490 -16.65 22.39 -3.43
CA ILE A 490 -15.68 23.49 -3.57
C ILE A 490 -14.37 23.14 -2.83
N LEU A 491 -14.48 22.61 -1.61
CA LEU A 491 -13.34 22.12 -0.83
C LEU A 491 -12.54 21.05 -1.58
N SER A 492 -13.24 20.02 -2.09
CA SER A 492 -12.65 18.94 -2.85
C SER A 492 -11.93 19.47 -4.10
N PHE A 493 -12.56 20.40 -4.82
CA PHE A 493 -11.97 21.03 -6.01
C PHE A 493 -10.71 21.85 -5.68
N ILE A 494 -10.71 22.62 -4.60
CA ILE A 494 -9.52 23.38 -4.15
C ILE A 494 -8.37 22.44 -3.75
N LEU A 495 -8.68 21.31 -3.10
CA LEU A 495 -7.69 20.32 -2.70
C LEU A 495 -7.07 19.59 -3.89
N GLN A 496 -7.86 19.28 -4.93
CA GLN A 496 -7.37 18.68 -6.18
C GLN A 496 -6.34 19.56 -6.89
N MET A 497 -6.45 20.89 -6.75
CA MET A 497 -5.52 21.86 -7.33
C MET A 497 -4.17 21.97 -6.58
N HIS A 498 -3.90 21.13 -5.56
CA HIS A 498 -2.63 21.08 -4.80
C HIS A 498 -2.16 22.41 -4.16
N LEU A 499 -3.05 23.40 -4.03
CA LEU A 499 -2.76 24.71 -3.43
C LEU A 499 -2.95 24.68 -1.90
N ILE A 500 -2.25 23.79 -1.21
CA ILE A 500 -2.17 23.85 0.26
C ILE A 500 -1.05 24.82 0.62
N THR A 501 -1.36 26.12 0.62
CA THR A 501 -0.55 27.09 1.38
C THR A 501 -0.74 26.84 2.87
N PRO A 502 0.33 26.70 3.68
CA PRO A 502 0.21 26.59 5.13
C PRO A 502 -0.41 27.89 5.69
N GLY A 503 -1.54 27.76 6.40
CA GLY A 503 -2.24 28.90 7.04
C GLY A 503 -3.67 29.19 6.54
N PHE A 504 -4.25 28.34 5.68
CA PHE A 504 -5.61 28.57 5.17
C PHE A 504 -6.70 28.08 6.14
N SER A 505 -7.48 29.00 6.70
CA SER A 505 -8.67 28.70 7.51
C SER A 505 -9.90 28.58 6.62
N LEU A 506 -10.49 27.38 6.58
CA LEU A 506 -11.65 27.02 5.76
C LEU A 506 -12.99 27.26 6.47
N ASN A 507 -13.00 27.91 7.63
CA ASN A 507 -14.18 28.00 8.49
C ASN A 507 -15.22 29.04 8.04
N ASN A 508 -14.99 29.75 6.94
CA ASN A 508 -15.89 30.79 6.44
C ASN A 508 -16.21 30.58 4.95
N ASP A 509 -17.49 30.45 4.62
CA ASP A 509 -17.99 30.28 3.24
C ASP A 509 -17.57 31.43 2.32
N PHE A 510 -17.51 32.66 2.83
CA PHE A 510 -17.04 33.82 2.07
C PHE A 510 -15.57 33.67 1.64
N LEU A 511 -14.70 33.22 2.54
CA LEU A 511 -13.28 33.00 2.25
C LEU A 511 -13.09 31.82 1.28
N LEU A 512 -13.92 30.79 1.42
CA LEU A 512 -13.93 29.61 0.54
C LEU A 512 -14.30 30.01 -0.89
N VAL A 513 -15.39 30.77 -1.05
CA VAL A 513 -15.84 31.29 -2.35
C VAL A 513 -14.79 32.21 -2.96
N LYS A 514 -14.24 33.16 -2.18
CA LYS A 514 -13.19 34.07 -2.66
C LYS A 514 -11.98 33.31 -3.19
N LYS A 515 -11.57 32.22 -2.52
CA LYS A 515 -10.42 31.40 -2.95
C LYS A 515 -10.71 30.63 -4.23
N LEU A 516 -11.91 30.02 -4.36
CA LEU A 516 -12.36 29.37 -5.59
C LEU A 516 -12.20 30.33 -6.78
N PHE A 517 -12.68 31.57 -6.66
CA PHE A 517 -12.59 32.54 -7.75
C PHE A 517 -11.17 33.01 -8.10
N CYS A 518 -10.21 32.92 -7.17
CA CYS A 518 -8.80 33.23 -7.42
C CYS A 518 -8.02 32.05 -8.05
N LEU A 519 -8.63 30.88 -8.25
CA LEU A 519 -7.97 29.75 -8.87
C LEU A 519 -7.77 29.96 -10.38
N GLN A 520 -6.62 29.51 -10.87
CA GLN A 520 -6.38 29.29 -12.29
C GLN A 520 -6.38 27.77 -12.53
N PRO A 521 -7.54 27.17 -12.85
CA PRO A 521 -7.64 25.73 -13.06
C PRO A 521 -6.95 25.30 -14.35
N GLU A 522 -6.40 24.08 -14.36
CA GLU A 522 -5.87 23.45 -15.58
C GLU A 522 -6.98 23.20 -16.61
N SER A 523 -6.60 23.05 -17.89
CA SER A 523 -7.55 22.98 -19.01
C SER A 523 -8.62 21.90 -18.85
N HIS A 524 -8.26 20.75 -18.29
CA HIS A 524 -9.17 19.62 -18.05
C HIS A 524 -10.14 19.83 -16.88
N LEU A 525 -9.89 20.80 -15.98
CA LEU A 525 -10.73 21.12 -14.81
C LEU A 525 -11.63 22.34 -15.02
N LEU A 526 -11.46 23.06 -16.14
CA LEU A 526 -12.28 24.22 -16.50
C LEU A 526 -13.80 23.97 -16.51
N PRO A 527 -14.31 22.82 -17.02
CA PRO A 527 -15.75 22.54 -16.98
C PRO A 527 -16.29 22.45 -15.55
N HIS A 528 -15.58 21.75 -14.66
CA HIS A 528 -15.94 21.60 -13.26
C HIS A 528 -15.87 22.93 -12.50
N TYR A 529 -14.83 23.72 -12.76
CA TYR A 529 -14.71 25.08 -12.21
C TYR A 529 -15.90 25.96 -12.59
N ARG A 530 -16.28 25.99 -13.88
CA ARG A 530 -17.41 26.80 -14.37
C ARG A 530 -18.74 26.35 -13.76
N ALA A 531 -18.93 25.04 -13.59
CA ALA A 531 -20.12 24.49 -12.93
C ALA A 531 -20.22 24.97 -11.47
N LEU A 532 -19.14 24.84 -10.69
CA LEU A 532 -19.09 25.31 -9.31
C LEU A 532 -19.31 26.81 -9.19
N VAL A 533 -18.66 27.62 -10.05
CA VAL A 533 -18.85 29.07 -10.08
C VAL A 533 -20.29 29.46 -10.41
N LYS A 534 -20.92 28.77 -11.37
CA LYS A 534 -22.33 29.00 -11.72
C LYS A 534 -23.23 28.70 -10.52
N GLU A 535 -23.01 27.57 -9.85
CA GLU A 535 -23.79 27.12 -8.71
C GLU A 535 -23.64 28.05 -7.49
N VAL A 536 -22.43 28.56 -7.24
CA VAL A 536 -22.16 29.58 -6.21
C VAL A 536 -22.93 30.88 -6.50
N LYS A 537 -22.96 31.33 -7.76
CA LYS A 537 -23.75 32.51 -8.17
C LYS A 537 -25.25 32.28 -7.99
N THR A 538 -25.76 31.11 -8.36
CA THR A 538 -27.18 30.75 -8.19
C THR A 538 -27.59 30.71 -6.70
N ASN A 539 -26.66 30.41 -5.80
CA ASN A 539 -26.89 30.47 -4.35
C ASN A 539 -26.85 31.89 -3.77
N GLY A 540 -26.73 32.94 -4.60
CA GLY A 540 -26.85 34.34 -4.19
C GLY A 540 -25.52 35.04 -3.86
N PHE A 541 -24.38 34.39 -4.12
CA PHE A 541 -23.08 35.06 -4.05
C PHE A 541 -22.85 35.89 -5.33
N GLU A 542 -23.17 37.19 -5.27
CA GLU A 542 -22.80 38.15 -6.31
C GLU A 542 -21.49 38.89 -5.95
N PHE A 543 -20.56 38.98 -6.89
CA PHE A 543 -19.41 39.88 -6.78
C PHE A 543 -19.19 40.66 -8.06
N ASN A 544 -19.27 41.98 -7.91
CA ASN A 544 -18.63 42.93 -8.81
C ASN A 544 -17.12 42.86 -8.58
N ARG A 545 -16.36 42.74 -9.67
CA ARG A 545 -14.89 42.74 -9.70
C ARG A 545 -14.31 43.78 -8.71
N LEU A 546 -13.63 43.30 -7.68
CA LEU A 546 -12.53 44.08 -7.09
C LEU A 546 -11.34 43.91 -8.03
N ARG A 547 -10.95 45.03 -8.63
CA ARG A 547 -9.78 45.20 -9.50
C ARG A 547 -8.49 44.71 -8.85
#